data_AF-A0A916S9V3-F1
#
_entry.id   AF-A0A916S9V3-F1
#
_cell.length_a   1.000
_cell.length_b   1.000
_cell.length_c   1.000
_cell.angle_alpha   90.00
_cell.angle_beta   90.00
_cell.angle_gamma   90.00
#
_symmetry.space_group_name_H-M   'P 1'
#
loop_
_entity.id
_entity.type
_entity.pdbx_description
1 polymer ?
#
loop_
_entity_poly.entity_id
_entity_poly.type
_entity_poly.pdbx_seq_one_letter_code
_entity_poly.pdbx_strand_id
1 'polypeptide(L)' 'MTNQDVYIATDTYRTMLDELEHIARTFDPTSPHDLRTQLIQAVGEEGGIWPDSCLSNPNHNEKKAA' A
#
# COMPACT_ATOMS: atom_id res chain seq x y z
N MET A 1 -6.17 -5.56 -22.76
CA MET A 1 -5.36 -5.02 -21.64
C MET A 1 -4.33 -6.07 -21.28
N THR A 2 -3.07 -5.87 -21.64
CA THR A 2 -1.97 -6.70 -21.13
C THR A 2 -1.76 -6.30 -19.68
N ASN A 3 -2.13 -7.16 -18.74
CA ASN A 3 -1.67 -7.04 -17.36
C ASN A 3 -0.15 -7.13 -17.40
N GLN A 4 0.53 -6.02 -17.12
CA GLN A 4 1.98 -6.08 -16.88
C GLN A 4 2.18 -6.72 -15.52
N ASP A 5 2.90 -7.83 -15.49
CA ASP A 5 3.33 -8.43 -14.25
C ASP A 5 4.30 -7.47 -13.53
N VAL A 6 4.00 -7.18 -12.26
CA VAL A 6 4.84 -6.33 -11.42
C VAL A 6 5.71 -7.22 -10.55
N TYR A 7 7.02 -7.10 -10.69
CA TYR A 7 8.00 -7.85 -9.91
C TYR A 7 8.69 -6.92 -8.92
N ILE A 8 8.66 -7.28 -7.63
CA ILE A 8 9.38 -6.60 -6.55
C ILE A 8 10.41 -7.55 -5.94
N ALA A 9 11.30 -7.03 -5.09
CA ALA A 9 12.30 -7.85 -4.44
C ALA A 9 11.65 -8.95 -3.57
N THR A 10 12.18 -10.17 -3.64
CA THR A 10 11.61 -11.33 -2.93
C THR A 10 11.50 -11.13 -1.42
N ASP A 11 12.46 -10.43 -0.83
CA ASP A 11 12.45 -10.07 0.59
C ASP A 11 11.26 -9.16 0.91
N THR A 12 11.15 -8.04 0.21
CA THR A 12 10.02 -7.11 0.28
C THR A 12 8.67 -7.80 0.07
N TYR A 13 8.57 -8.70 -0.91
CA TYR A 13 7.34 -9.45 -1.15
C TYR A 13 6.96 -10.33 0.05
N ARG A 14 7.92 -10.99 0.68
CA ARG A 14 7.68 -11.85 1.84
C ARG A 14 7.29 -11.02 3.07
N THR A 15 7.94 -9.89 3.30
CA THR A 15 7.60 -9.00 4.41
C THR A 15 6.20 -8.43 4.26
N MET A 16 5.86 -7.95 3.06
CA MET A 16 4.50 -7.50 2.74
C MET A 16 3.47 -8.62 2.97
N LEU A 17 3.79 -9.86 2.58
CA LEU A 17 2.90 -11.00 2.78
C LEU A 17 2.70 -11.31 4.28
N ASP A 18 3.76 -11.27 5.09
CA ASP A 18 3.70 -11.50 6.54
C ASP A 18 2.80 -10.47 7.23
N GLU A 19 2.92 -9.18 6.86
CA GLU A 19 2.06 -8.11 7.37
C GLU A 19 0.59 -8.30 6.97
N LEU A 20 0.32 -8.70 5.71
CA LEU A 20 -1.04 -9.00 5.27
C LEU A 20 -1.64 -10.19 6.03
N GLU A 21 -0.86 -11.23 6.29
CA GLU A 21 -1.28 -12.36 7.12
C GLU A 21 -1.50 -11.94 8.58
N HIS A 22 -0.68 -11.06 9.12
CA HIS A 22 -0.83 -10.53 10.47
C HIS A 22 -2.14 -9.76 10.61
N ILE A 23 -2.45 -8.87 9.67
CA ILE A 23 -3.72 -8.13 9.62
C ILE A 23 -4.89 -9.11 9.54
N ALA A 24 -4.83 -10.12 8.67
CA ALA A 24 -5.91 -11.10 8.54
C ALA A 24 -6.16 -11.92 9.82
N ARG A 25 -5.10 -12.23 10.59
CA ARG A 25 -5.20 -13.00 11.85
C ARG A 25 -5.68 -12.14 13.02
N THR A 26 -5.34 -10.85 13.03
CA THR A 26 -5.68 -9.90 14.10
C THR A 26 -6.92 -9.08 13.78
N PHE A 27 -7.50 -9.25 12.60
CA PHE A 27 -8.68 -8.53 12.15
C PHE A 27 -9.84 -8.76 13.11
N ASP A 28 -10.25 -7.68 13.76
CA ASP A 28 -11.45 -7.63 14.58
C ASP A 28 -12.56 -6.90 13.82
N PRO A 29 -13.69 -7.57 13.51
CA PRO A 29 -14.78 -6.97 12.74
C PRO A 29 -15.55 -5.89 13.51
N THR A 30 -15.28 -5.72 14.81
CA THR A 30 -15.89 -4.68 15.65
C THR A 30 -14.97 -3.46 15.80
N SER A 31 -13.72 -3.55 15.33
CA SER A 31 -12.77 -2.46 15.35
C SER A 31 -13.25 -1.31 14.46
N PRO A 32 -13.12 -0.05 14.91
CA PRO A 32 -13.46 1.12 14.10
C PRO A 32 -12.50 1.32 12.92
N HIS A 33 -11.38 0.59 12.87
CA HIS A 33 -10.41 0.69 11.78
C HIS A 33 -10.84 -0.16 10.59
N ASP A 34 -11.08 0.50 9.45
CA ASP A 34 -11.49 -0.17 8.22
C ASP A 34 -10.37 -1.09 7.72
N LEU A 35 -10.67 -2.38 7.55
CA LEU A 35 -9.74 -3.40 7.05
C LEU A 35 -9.03 -2.94 5.77
N ARG A 36 -9.75 -2.26 4.87
CA ARG A 36 -9.20 -1.79 3.60
C ARG A 36 -8.08 -0.78 3.82
N THR A 37 -8.20 0.07 4.83
CA THR A 37 -7.18 1.07 5.16
C THR A 37 -5.90 0.39 5.65
N GLN A 38 -6.02 -0.62 6.52
CA GLN A 38 -4.88 -1.37 7.02
C GLN A 38 -4.15 -2.12 5.89
N LEU A 39 -4.90 -2.72 4.96
CA LEU A 39 -4.33 -3.41 3.81
C LEU A 39 -3.61 -2.43 2.85
N ILE A 40 -4.21 -1.27 2.57
CA ILE A 40 -3.58 -0.24 1.74
C ILE A 40 -2.26 0.23 2.36
N GLN A 41 -2.25 0.44 3.68
CA GLN A 41 -1.06 0.86 4.39
C GLN A 41 0.06 -0.20 4.33
N ALA A 42 -0.26 -1.48 4.58
CA ALA A 42 0.75 -2.54 4.50
C ALA A 42 1.35 -2.68 3.10
N VAL A 43 0.52 -2.63 2.05
CA VAL A 43 1.00 -2.73 0.65
C VAL A 43 1.81 -1.49 0.25
N GLY A 44 1.44 -0.31 0.75
CA GLY A 44 2.12 0.94 0.47
C GLY A 44 3.47 1.08 1.18
N GLU A 45 3.51 0.80 2.48
CA GLU A 45 4.71 0.93 3.32
C GLU A 45 5.74 -0.15 2.98
N GLU A 46 5.32 -1.42 2.91
CA GLU A 46 6.24 -2.53 2.65
C GLU A 46 6.45 -2.74 1.16
N GLY A 47 5.37 -2.77 0.36
CA GLY A 47 5.44 -3.03 -1.07
C GLY A 47 5.84 -1.84 -1.93
N GLY A 48 5.79 -0.61 -1.38
CA GLY A 48 6.01 0.63 -2.14
C GLY A 48 4.91 0.92 -3.17
N ILE A 49 3.75 0.24 -3.06
CA ILE A 49 2.67 0.30 -4.03
C ILE A 49 1.50 1.05 -3.42
N TRP A 50 1.24 2.25 -3.93
CA TRP A 50 0.12 3.09 -3.50
C TRP A 50 -0.92 3.21 -4.62
N PRO A 51 -2.21 3.33 -4.28
CA PRO A 51 -3.23 3.63 -5.28
C PRO A 51 -3.01 5.02 -5.89
N ASP A 52 -3.36 5.21 -7.15
CA ASP A 52 -3.27 6.49 -7.86
C ASP A 52 -3.99 7.64 -7.13
N SER A 53 -5.05 7.34 -6.38
CA SER A 53 -5.72 8.32 -5.53
C SER A 53 -4.79 8.98 -4.49
N CYS A 54 -3.73 8.29 -4.05
CA CYS A 54 -2.70 8.87 -3.16
C CYS A 54 -1.80 9.88 -3.89
N LEU A 55 -1.67 9.78 -5.22
CA LEU A 55 -0.93 10.73 -6.04
C LEU A 55 -1.67 12.06 -6.18
N SER A 56 -2.99 12.07 -6.00
CA SER A 56 -3.87 13.25 -6.16
C SER A 56 -3.75 14.30 -5.06
N ASN A 57 -2.54 14.53 -4.54
CA ASN A 57 -2.20 15.75 -3.82
C ASN A 57 -1.52 16.75 -4.80
N PRO A 58 -2.29 17.55 -5.57
CA PRO A 58 -1.78 18.48 -6.59
C PRO A 58 -0.90 19.63 -6.05
N ASN A 59 -0.53 19.61 -4.77
CA ASN A 59 0.30 20.62 -4.10
C ASN A 59 1.73 20.15 -3.77
N HIS A 60 2.15 18.93 -4.16
CA HIS A 60 3.54 18.45 -3.93
C HIS A 60 4.38 18.43 -5.23
N ASN A 61 4.18 19.39 -6.11
CA ASN A 61 5.05 19.62 -7.26
C ASN A 61 5.20 21.11 -7.63
N GLU A 62 4.81 22.01 -6.73
CA GLU A 62 5.18 23.43 -6.81
C GLU A 62 6.46 23.73 -6.02
N LYS A 63 7.57 23.09 -6.39
CA LYS A 63 8.87 23.76 -6.25
C LYS A 63 9.28 24.25 -7.62
N LYS A 64 8.71 25.42 -7.94
CA LYS A 64 9.09 26.37 -8.97
C LYS A 64 10.58 26.28 -9.31
N ALA A 65 10.86 25.94 -10.56
CA ALA A 65 11.93 26.59 -11.28
C ALA A 65 11.59 28.08 -11.40
N ALA A 66 12.35 28.94 -10.73
CA ALA A 66 12.53 30.37 -11.02
C ALA A 66 13.75 30.87 -10.27
#